data_AF-A0A498KUQ9-F1
#
_entry.id   AF-A0A498KUQ9-F1
#
_cell.length_a   1.000
_cell.length_b   1.000
_cell.length_c   1.000
_cell.angle_alpha   90.00
_cell.angle_beta   90.00
_cell.angle_gamma   90.00
#
_symmetry.space_group_name_H-M   'P 1'
#
loop_
_entity.id
_entity.type
_entity.pdbx_description
1 polymer ?
#
loop_
_entity_poly.entity_id
_entity_poly.type
_entity_poly.pdbx_seq_one_letter_code
_entity_poly.pdbx_strand_id
1 'polypeptide(L)'
;MFEIFSKDEDRGQVGIGTLIVFIAMVLVAAIAAGVLINTAGFLQSQSEETGQQSSQQVTNRLDIVAKTGVVTNDAPDDVTIGQVDLTVTKAPGAQDIDLEDVTIQWISDANTYDIVSQDADTNGQGTNDGVFTITAVKDEDGSATIVNSPDDRMRLTLDLSTIGTNNAFLAEGDSVTLRIATEDGSASTVRLTVPQSLSGQTAATL
;
A
#
# COMPACT_ATOMS: atom_id res chain seq x y z
N MET A 1 -39.31 86.29 -11.47
CA MET A 1 -38.15 85.40 -11.27
C MET A 1 -38.68 84.19 -10.53
N PHE A 2 -38.88 83.06 -11.21
CA PHE A 2 -39.39 81.82 -10.60
C PHE A 2 -38.19 80.96 -10.21
N GLU A 3 -37.90 80.85 -8.92
CA GLU A 3 -37.03 79.78 -8.39
C GLU A 3 -37.82 78.48 -8.50
N ILE A 4 -37.42 77.63 -9.45
CA ILE A 4 -37.91 76.27 -9.58
C ILE A 4 -37.25 75.46 -8.46
N PHE A 5 -38.06 74.82 -7.64
CA PHE A 5 -37.64 73.86 -6.62
C PHE A 5 -36.81 72.74 -7.26
N SER A 6 -35.47 72.81 -7.23
CA SER A 6 -34.60 71.69 -7.65
C SER A 6 -33.80 71.07 -6.50
N LYS A 7 -34.10 71.44 -5.24
CA LYS A 7 -33.29 71.04 -4.07
C LYS A 7 -33.62 69.63 -3.53
N ASP A 8 -34.74 69.04 -3.96
CA ASP A 8 -35.18 67.70 -3.52
C ASP A 8 -34.76 66.57 -4.48
N GLU A 9 -34.39 66.89 -5.73
CA GLU A 9 -34.06 65.90 -6.76
C GLU A 9 -32.69 65.24 -6.53
N ASP A 10 -31.72 66.01 -6.00
CA ASP A 10 -30.38 65.53 -5.64
C ASP A 10 -30.41 64.52 -4.48
N ARG A 11 -31.37 64.63 -3.55
CA ARG A 11 -31.50 63.70 -2.41
C ARG A 11 -32.04 62.33 -2.83
N GLY A 12 -32.98 62.30 -3.78
CA GLY A 12 -33.46 61.06 -4.40
C GLY A 12 -32.36 60.35 -5.19
N GLN A 13 -31.53 61.11 -5.91
CA GLN A 13 -30.41 60.56 -6.69
C GLN A 13 -29.32 59.92 -5.82
N VAL A 14 -28.95 60.56 -4.69
CA VAL A 14 -27.96 59.98 -3.76
C VAL A 14 -28.50 58.70 -3.11
N GLY A 15 -29.79 58.65 -2.74
CA GLY A 15 -30.42 57.47 -2.14
C GLY A 15 -30.54 56.28 -3.11
N ILE A 16 -30.76 56.54 -4.40
CA ILE A 16 -30.75 55.48 -5.42
C ILE A 16 -29.31 54.96 -5.62
N GLY A 17 -28.31 55.86 -5.61
CA GLY A 17 -26.89 55.47 -5.70
C GLY A 17 -26.44 54.54 -4.57
N THR A 18 -26.85 54.82 -3.32
CA THR A 18 -26.50 53.96 -2.18
C THR A 18 -27.20 52.59 -2.23
N LEU A 19 -28.46 52.53 -2.68
CA LEU A 19 -29.17 51.27 -2.87
C LEU A 19 -28.52 50.39 -3.95
N ILE A 20 -28.07 50.99 -5.06
CA ILE A 20 -27.37 50.26 -6.14
C ILE A 20 -26.07 49.64 -5.61
N VAL A 21 -25.25 50.42 -4.90
CA VAL A 21 -23.99 49.92 -4.34
C VAL A 21 -24.24 48.83 -3.29
N PHE A 22 -25.30 48.98 -2.48
CA PHE A 22 -25.68 47.98 -1.50
C PHE A 22 -26.03 46.64 -2.16
N ILE A 23 -26.86 46.66 -3.20
CA ILE A 23 -27.22 45.44 -3.94
C ILE A 23 -25.97 44.83 -4.60
N ALA A 24 -25.13 45.65 -5.24
CA ALA A 24 -23.91 45.18 -5.86
C ALA A 24 -22.96 44.50 -4.86
N MET A 25 -22.77 45.10 -3.68
CA MET A 25 -21.94 44.53 -2.63
C MET A 25 -22.50 43.20 -2.11
N VAL A 26 -23.81 43.10 -1.93
CA VAL A 26 -24.48 41.85 -1.52
C VAL A 26 -24.29 40.75 -2.56
N LEU A 27 -24.40 41.06 -3.86
CA LEU A 27 -24.17 40.08 -4.92
C LEU A 27 -22.72 39.60 -4.98
N VAL A 28 -21.75 40.51 -4.86
CA VAL A 28 -20.32 40.14 -4.81
C VAL A 28 -20.03 39.28 -3.57
N ALA A 29 -20.58 39.66 -2.41
CA ALA A 29 -20.44 38.89 -1.17
C ALA A 29 -21.05 37.48 -1.30
N ALA A 30 -22.19 37.34 -1.95
CA ALA A 30 -22.83 36.05 -2.19
C ALA A 30 -21.98 35.14 -3.10
N ILE A 31 -21.42 35.67 -4.19
CA ILE A 31 -20.53 34.90 -5.08
C ILE A 31 -19.25 34.51 -4.33
N ALA A 32 -18.64 35.44 -3.60
CA ALA A 32 -17.45 35.18 -2.81
C ALA A 32 -17.69 34.11 -1.74
N ALA A 33 -18.82 34.16 -1.03
CA ALA A 33 -19.23 33.13 -0.07
C ALA A 33 -19.43 31.76 -0.75
N GLY A 34 -20.06 31.73 -1.93
CA GLY A 34 -20.23 30.49 -2.70
C GLY A 34 -18.89 29.84 -3.09
N VAL A 35 -17.92 30.64 -3.52
CA VAL A 35 -16.55 30.15 -3.83
C VAL A 35 -15.83 29.65 -2.57
N LEU A 36 -15.99 30.35 -1.45
CA LEU A 36 -15.38 29.95 -0.17
C LEU A 36 -15.96 28.63 0.33
N ILE A 37 -17.28 28.43 0.24
CA ILE A 37 -17.94 27.18 0.64
C ILE A 37 -17.52 26.03 -0.27
N ASN A 38 -17.46 26.25 -1.59
CA ASN A 38 -17.05 25.21 -2.52
C ASN A 38 -15.58 24.79 -2.31
N THR A 39 -14.69 25.77 -2.10
CA THR A 39 -13.29 25.49 -1.76
C THR A 39 -13.18 24.74 -0.43
N ALA A 40 -13.93 25.14 0.59
CA ALA A 40 -13.95 24.45 1.88
C ALA A 40 -14.44 23.01 1.75
N GLY A 41 -15.50 22.76 0.97
CA GLY A 41 -16.03 21.42 0.72
C GLY A 41 -15.03 20.54 -0.04
N PHE A 42 -14.37 21.08 -1.08
CA PHE A 42 -13.31 20.38 -1.80
C PHE A 42 -12.15 20.01 -0.87
N LEU A 43 -11.66 20.97 -0.09
CA LEU A 43 -10.55 20.73 0.86
C LEU A 43 -10.94 19.74 1.96
N GLN A 44 -12.20 19.76 2.41
CA GLN A 44 -12.70 18.79 3.39
C GLN A 44 -12.70 17.37 2.81
N SER A 45 -13.30 17.17 1.63
CA SER A 45 -13.31 15.86 0.96
C SER A 45 -11.90 15.34 0.73
N GLN A 46 -10.99 16.22 0.27
CA GLN A 46 -9.59 15.86 0.06
C GLN A 46 -8.90 15.48 1.37
N SER A 47 -9.16 16.22 2.45
CA SER A 47 -8.56 15.96 3.76
C SER A 47 -9.06 14.64 4.36
N GLU A 48 -10.34 14.31 4.16
CA GLU A 48 -10.94 13.05 4.59
C GLU A 48 -10.37 11.87 3.82
N GLU A 49 -10.23 11.99 2.50
CA GLU A 49 -9.62 10.97 1.64
C GLU A 49 -8.14 10.74 2.01
N THR A 50 -7.34 11.81 2.10
CA THR A 50 -5.93 11.68 2.51
C THR A 50 -5.79 11.14 3.93
N GLY A 51 -6.71 11.48 4.83
CA GLY A 51 -6.75 10.93 6.18
C GLY A 51 -7.02 9.44 6.21
N GLN A 52 -7.95 8.96 5.39
CA GLN A 52 -8.25 7.53 5.23
C GLN A 52 -7.06 6.79 4.61
N GLN A 53 -6.52 7.28 3.49
CA GLN A 53 -5.36 6.67 2.82
C GLN A 53 -4.12 6.62 3.74
N SER A 54 -3.86 7.69 4.49
CA SER A 54 -2.74 7.71 5.45
C SER A 54 -2.94 6.72 6.59
N SER A 55 -4.19 6.54 7.03
CA SER A 55 -4.53 5.56 8.06
C SER A 55 -4.33 4.14 7.53
N GLN A 56 -4.85 3.85 6.32
CA GLN A 56 -4.67 2.58 5.62
C GLN A 56 -3.19 2.25 5.42
N GLN A 57 -2.37 3.21 4.97
CA GLN A 57 -0.94 2.99 4.77
C GLN A 57 -0.20 2.53 6.04
N VAL A 58 -0.64 2.93 7.23
CA VAL A 58 0.02 2.53 8.50
C VAL A 58 -0.60 1.28 9.14
N THR A 59 -1.89 1.01 8.87
CA THR A 59 -2.64 -0.13 9.43
C THR A 59 -2.63 -1.36 8.53
N ASN A 60 -2.70 -1.20 7.21
CA ASN A 60 -2.80 -2.27 6.21
C ASN A 60 -1.43 -2.88 5.91
N ARG A 61 -0.77 -3.37 6.96
CA ARG A 61 0.46 -4.15 6.85
C ARG A 61 0.18 -5.64 7.07
N LEU A 62 1.04 -6.47 6.52
CA LEU A 62 1.08 -7.90 6.81
C LEU A 62 1.98 -8.17 8.01
N ASP A 63 1.51 -9.06 8.90
CA ASP A 63 2.30 -9.62 9.99
C ASP A 63 2.78 -11.02 9.61
N ILE A 64 4.04 -11.32 9.92
CA ILE A 64 4.72 -12.54 9.49
C ILE A 64 4.82 -13.45 10.72
N VAL A 65 3.98 -14.48 10.73
CA VAL A 65 3.79 -15.38 11.87
C VAL A 65 4.88 -16.45 11.91
N ALA A 66 5.28 -16.96 10.75
CA ALA A 66 6.31 -17.98 10.65
C ALA A 66 7.13 -17.81 9.37
N LYS A 67 8.40 -18.18 9.46
CA LYS A 67 9.36 -18.19 8.36
C LYS A 67 10.12 -19.51 8.39
N THR A 68 10.02 -20.26 7.30
CA THR A 68 10.63 -21.60 7.19
C THR A 68 11.36 -21.68 5.86
N GLY A 69 12.58 -22.20 5.87
CA GLY A 69 13.31 -22.56 4.66
C GLY A 69 13.29 -24.06 4.45
N VAL A 70 13.00 -24.51 3.23
CA VAL A 70 13.13 -25.91 2.82
C VAL A 70 14.54 -26.11 2.28
N VAL A 71 15.23 -27.09 2.85
CA VAL A 71 16.59 -27.44 2.47
C VAL A 71 16.54 -28.30 1.20
N THR A 72 17.22 -27.85 0.15
CA THR A 72 17.37 -28.60 -1.09
C THR A 72 18.81 -29.09 -1.21
N ASN A 73 18.97 -30.40 -1.38
CA ASN A 73 20.29 -31.00 -1.64
C ASN A 73 20.51 -31.05 -3.15
N ASP A 74 20.95 -29.94 -3.74
CA ASP A 74 21.24 -29.88 -5.18
C ASP A 74 22.60 -30.53 -5.52
N ALA A 75 23.52 -30.61 -4.54
CA ALA A 75 24.79 -31.33 -4.65
C ALA A 75 25.15 -32.11 -3.37
N PRO A 76 25.99 -33.18 -3.44
CA PRO A 76 26.34 -34.03 -2.30
C PRO A 76 27.05 -33.32 -1.13
N ASP A 77 27.65 -32.15 -1.39
CA ASP A 77 28.47 -31.39 -0.43
C ASP A 77 27.98 -29.94 -0.23
N ASP A 78 26.89 -29.53 -0.87
CA ASP A 78 26.35 -28.16 -0.76
C ASP A 78 24.89 -28.20 -0.33
N VAL A 79 24.68 -27.95 0.97
CA VAL A 79 23.35 -27.92 1.58
C VAL A 79 22.89 -26.47 1.56
N THR A 80 21.95 -26.17 0.67
CA THR A 80 21.40 -24.82 0.51
C THR A 80 19.89 -24.80 0.73
N ILE A 81 19.36 -23.62 1.00
CA ILE A 81 17.90 -23.41 1.03
C ILE A 81 17.47 -23.10 -0.40
N GLY A 82 16.57 -23.94 -0.93
CA GLY A 82 16.02 -23.80 -2.28
C GLY A 82 14.65 -23.11 -2.30
N GLN A 83 13.93 -23.12 -1.18
CA GLN A 83 12.59 -22.55 -1.06
C GLN A 83 12.39 -21.89 0.30
N VAL A 84 11.70 -20.76 0.32
CA VAL A 84 11.32 -20.04 1.53
C VAL A 84 9.80 -19.95 1.62
N ASP A 85 9.25 -20.43 2.72
CA ASP A 85 7.85 -20.34 3.06
C ASP A 85 7.64 -19.29 4.17
N LEU A 86 6.84 -18.27 3.86
CA LEU A 86 6.42 -17.24 4.81
C LEU A 86 4.93 -17.45 5.11
N THR A 87 4.59 -17.66 6.37
CA THR A 87 3.18 -17.64 6.79
C THR A 87 2.84 -16.24 7.27
N VAL A 88 1.93 -15.60 6.55
CA VAL A 88 1.48 -14.22 6.79
C VAL A 88 0.03 -14.19 7.27
N THR A 89 -0.28 -13.13 7.99
CA THR A 89 -1.64 -12.74 8.39
C THR A 89 -1.75 -11.22 8.33
N LYS A 90 -2.97 -10.68 8.38
CA LYS A 90 -3.15 -9.24 8.42
C LYS A 90 -2.86 -8.68 9.81
N ALA A 91 -2.27 -7.49 9.90
CA ALA A 91 -2.05 -6.85 11.18
C ALA A 91 -3.37 -6.43 11.86
N PRO A 92 -3.40 -6.28 13.19
CA PRO A 92 -4.59 -5.78 13.88
C PRO A 92 -4.99 -4.39 13.37
N GLY A 93 -6.25 -4.24 12.96
CA GLY A 93 -6.78 -2.99 12.39
C GLY A 93 -6.54 -2.82 10.89
N ALA A 94 -5.86 -3.77 10.24
CA ALA A 94 -5.81 -3.83 8.79
C ALA A 94 -7.19 -4.16 8.20
N GLN A 95 -7.51 -3.50 7.09
CA GLN A 95 -8.61 -3.89 6.22
C GLN A 95 -8.26 -5.20 5.49
N ASP A 96 -9.11 -5.58 4.54
CA ASP A 96 -8.88 -6.76 3.73
C ASP A 96 -7.67 -6.48 2.83
N ILE A 97 -6.71 -7.40 2.78
CA ILE A 97 -5.48 -7.25 1.99
C ILE A 97 -5.49 -8.34 0.92
N ASP A 98 -5.44 -7.94 -0.35
CA ASP A 98 -5.20 -8.89 -1.43
C ASP A 98 -3.71 -9.21 -1.53
N LEU A 99 -3.37 -10.50 -1.53
CA LEU A 99 -1.99 -10.96 -1.67
C LEU A 99 -1.54 -11.03 -3.14
N GLU A 100 -2.46 -10.94 -4.09
CA GLU A 100 -2.12 -10.90 -5.52
C GLU A 100 -1.36 -9.61 -5.88
N ASP A 101 -1.77 -8.48 -5.29
CA ASP A 101 -1.18 -7.15 -5.50
C ASP A 101 0.01 -6.85 -4.58
N VAL A 102 0.40 -7.81 -3.73
CA VAL A 102 1.57 -7.68 -2.86
C VAL A 102 2.85 -7.89 -3.67
N THR A 103 3.82 -7.01 -3.44
CA THR A 103 5.17 -7.13 -4.00
C THR A 103 6.17 -7.48 -2.92
N ILE A 104 7.10 -8.39 -3.22
CA ILE A 104 8.15 -8.82 -2.30
C ILE A 104 9.48 -8.44 -2.92
N GLN A 105 10.26 -7.62 -2.23
CA GLN A 105 11.63 -7.30 -2.60
C GLN A 105 12.58 -8.20 -1.81
N TRP A 106 13.41 -8.95 -2.53
CA TRP A 106 14.47 -9.77 -1.98
C TRP A 106 15.78 -9.00 -2.03
N ILE A 107 16.28 -8.59 -0.87
CA ILE A 107 17.47 -7.74 -0.74
C ILE A 107 18.61 -8.57 -0.16
N SER A 108 19.53 -8.94 -1.04
CA SER A 108 20.81 -9.59 -0.69
C SER A 108 21.95 -8.57 -0.65
N ASP A 109 23.13 -8.99 -0.19
CA ASP A 109 24.31 -8.12 -0.11
C ASP A 109 24.79 -7.59 -1.47
N ALA A 110 24.48 -8.30 -2.56
CA ALA A 110 24.94 -7.97 -3.91
C ALA A 110 23.83 -7.42 -4.83
N ASN A 111 22.62 -7.96 -4.72
CA ASN A 111 21.52 -7.68 -5.64
C ASN A 111 20.18 -7.50 -4.91
N THR A 112 19.29 -6.72 -5.51
CA THR A 112 17.87 -6.64 -5.14
C THR A 112 17.04 -7.23 -6.27
N TYR A 113 16.08 -8.08 -5.91
CA TYR A 113 15.16 -8.72 -6.85
C TYR A 113 13.72 -8.38 -6.49
N ASP A 114 12.92 -8.01 -7.47
CA ASP A 114 11.49 -7.74 -7.29
C ASP A 114 10.66 -8.97 -7.67
N ILE A 115 9.88 -9.48 -6.72
CA ILE A 115 9.10 -10.72 -6.82
C ILE A 115 7.62 -10.36 -6.70
N VAL A 116 6.82 -10.91 -7.60
CA VAL A 116 5.37 -10.69 -7.68
C VAL A 116 4.60 -11.99 -7.51
N SER A 117 3.28 -11.91 -7.28
CA SER A 117 2.45 -13.11 -7.21
C SER A 117 2.42 -13.81 -8.58
N GLN A 118 2.37 -15.15 -8.57
CA GLN A 118 2.31 -15.94 -9.78
C GLN A 118 1.04 -15.66 -10.60
N ASP A 119 -0.07 -15.33 -9.93
CA ASP A 119 -1.34 -15.03 -10.57
C ASP A 119 -1.33 -13.64 -11.24
N ALA A 120 -0.61 -12.66 -10.67
CA ALA A 120 -0.39 -11.35 -11.30
C ALA A 120 0.60 -11.40 -12.49
N ASP A 121 1.48 -12.41 -12.55
CA ASP A 121 2.40 -12.62 -13.68
C ASP A 121 1.69 -13.24 -14.89
N THR A 122 0.96 -12.39 -15.61
CA THR A 122 0.28 -12.76 -16.85
C THR A 122 1.29 -13.04 -17.98
N ASN A 123 1.68 -14.31 -18.10
CA ASN A 123 2.51 -14.89 -19.17
C ASN A 123 3.99 -14.46 -19.22
N GLY A 124 4.63 -14.14 -18.08
CA GLY A 124 6.08 -13.88 -18.03
C GLY A 124 6.50 -12.64 -18.82
N GLN A 125 5.57 -11.67 -18.96
CA GLN A 125 5.84 -10.38 -19.61
C GLN A 125 6.26 -9.30 -18.62
N GLY A 126 6.24 -9.59 -17.32
CA GLY A 126 6.82 -8.71 -16.31
C GLY A 126 8.34 -8.66 -16.43
N THR A 127 8.93 -7.52 -16.08
CA THR A 127 10.36 -7.41 -15.77
C THR A 127 10.63 -7.84 -14.31
N ASN A 128 9.82 -8.76 -13.79
CA ASN A 128 9.95 -9.33 -12.46
C ASN A 128 11.11 -10.32 -12.44
N ASP A 129 11.85 -10.30 -11.34
CA ASP A 129 13.01 -11.17 -11.14
C ASP A 129 12.61 -12.55 -10.58
N GLY A 130 11.35 -12.75 -10.21
CA GLY A 130 10.81 -14.01 -9.74
C GLY A 130 9.31 -13.95 -9.45
N VAL A 131 8.75 -15.11 -9.07
CA VAL A 131 7.34 -15.24 -8.67
C VAL A 131 7.21 -15.94 -7.32
N PHE A 132 6.13 -15.66 -6.60
CA PHE A 132 5.72 -16.44 -5.42
C PHE A 132 4.33 -17.02 -5.60
N THR A 133 4.11 -18.20 -5.01
CA THR A 133 2.79 -18.86 -5.00
C THR A 133 2.10 -18.61 -3.66
N ILE A 134 0.80 -18.37 -3.70
CA ILE A 134 -0.03 -18.15 -2.51
C ILE A 134 -0.82 -19.43 -2.22
N THR A 135 -0.77 -19.91 -0.98
CA THR A 135 -1.56 -21.06 -0.53
C THR A 135 -2.23 -20.77 0.81
N ALA A 136 -3.53 -21.05 0.93
CA ALA A 136 -4.23 -20.90 2.20
C ALA A 136 -3.85 -22.03 3.17
N VAL A 137 -3.35 -21.68 4.35
CA VAL A 137 -3.07 -22.61 5.45
C VAL A 137 -4.28 -22.74 6.36
N LYS A 138 -4.91 -21.60 6.65
CA LYS A 138 -6.17 -21.51 7.39
C LYS A 138 -6.98 -20.38 6.79
N ASP A 139 -8.13 -20.74 6.24
CA ASP A 139 -9.11 -19.85 5.64
C ASP A 139 -10.46 -20.54 5.85
N GLU A 140 -11.36 -19.90 6.60
CA GLU A 140 -12.67 -20.48 6.95
C GLU A 140 -13.76 -20.12 5.94
N ASP A 141 -13.60 -19.00 5.22
CA ASP A 141 -14.62 -18.46 4.32
C ASP A 141 -14.31 -18.62 2.83
N GLY A 142 -13.10 -19.10 2.50
CA GLY A 142 -12.69 -19.40 1.15
C GLY A 142 -12.33 -18.16 0.34
N SER A 143 -11.82 -17.12 1.00
CA SER A 143 -11.37 -15.86 0.38
C SER A 143 -10.14 -16.01 -0.54
N ALA A 144 -9.54 -17.20 -0.61
CA ALA A 144 -8.46 -17.58 -1.53
C ALA A 144 -7.17 -16.74 -1.36
N THR A 145 -7.02 -15.64 -2.12
CA THR A 145 -5.85 -14.75 -2.06
C THR A 145 -6.05 -13.57 -1.10
N ILE A 146 -7.29 -13.30 -0.70
CA ILE A 146 -7.63 -12.14 0.12
C ILE A 146 -7.59 -12.52 1.60
N VAL A 147 -6.85 -11.75 2.40
CA VAL A 147 -6.78 -11.89 3.86
C VAL A 147 -7.79 -10.94 4.49
N ASN A 148 -8.99 -11.43 4.80
CA ASN A 148 -10.08 -10.61 5.33
C ASN A 148 -10.25 -10.76 6.85
N SER A 149 -9.79 -11.87 7.43
CA SER A 149 -9.93 -12.20 8.85
C SER A 149 -8.58 -12.21 9.56
N PRO A 150 -8.50 -11.77 10.84
CA PRO A 150 -7.28 -11.89 11.64
C PRO A 150 -6.89 -13.36 11.93
N ASP A 151 -7.79 -14.29 11.67
CA ASP A 151 -7.58 -15.73 11.82
C ASP A 151 -7.01 -16.39 10.57
N ASP A 152 -7.04 -15.69 9.42
CA ASP A 152 -6.53 -16.22 8.17
C ASP A 152 -5.03 -16.32 8.19
N ARG A 153 -4.53 -17.43 7.67
CA ARG A 153 -3.10 -17.70 7.53
C ARG A 153 -2.86 -18.11 6.10
N MET A 154 -2.16 -17.25 5.37
CA MET A 154 -1.73 -17.52 4.01
C MET A 154 -0.24 -17.84 4.02
N ARG A 155 0.17 -18.82 3.22
CA ARG A 155 1.57 -19.17 3.01
C ARG A 155 2.00 -18.65 1.64
N LEU A 156 3.01 -17.80 1.67
CA LEU A 156 3.74 -17.33 0.50
C LEU A 156 4.94 -18.25 0.33
N THR A 157 4.99 -18.97 -0.79
CA THR A 157 6.09 -19.86 -1.13
C THR A 157 6.92 -19.22 -2.23
N LEU A 158 8.18 -18.95 -1.90
CA LEU A 158 9.18 -18.37 -2.79
C LEU A 158 10.16 -19.47 -3.19
N ASP A 159 10.24 -19.76 -4.48
CA ASP A 159 11.24 -20.67 -5.03
C ASP A 159 12.50 -19.89 -5.42
N LEU A 160 13.59 -20.09 -4.66
CA LEU A 160 14.85 -19.37 -4.84
C LEU A 160 15.58 -19.77 -6.13
N SER A 161 15.23 -20.90 -6.73
CA SER A 161 15.77 -21.30 -8.04
C SER A 161 15.25 -20.43 -9.19
N THR A 162 14.10 -19.78 -8.99
CA THR A 162 13.45 -18.95 -10.01
C THR A 162 13.77 -17.46 -9.85
N ILE A 163 14.43 -17.08 -8.75
CA ILE A 163 14.71 -15.69 -8.41
C ILE A 163 16.08 -15.27 -8.96
N GLY A 164 16.06 -14.30 -9.87
CA GLY A 164 17.22 -13.74 -10.54
C GLY A 164 17.87 -14.70 -11.55
N THR A 165 18.96 -14.25 -12.18
CA THR A 165 19.67 -15.01 -13.23
C THR A 165 20.69 -16.04 -12.71
N ASN A 166 20.98 -16.06 -11.40
CA ASN A 166 22.03 -16.91 -10.81
C ASN A 166 21.54 -17.78 -9.65
N ASN A 167 20.22 -17.95 -9.49
CA ASN A 167 19.56 -18.63 -8.37
C ASN A 167 19.89 -17.96 -7.01
N ALA A 168 18.88 -17.51 -6.30
CA ALA A 168 19.04 -16.82 -5.02
C ALA A 168 19.19 -17.78 -3.82
N PHE A 169 19.83 -18.94 -4.02
CA PHE A 169 20.03 -19.93 -2.97
C PHE A 169 20.78 -19.34 -1.78
N LEU A 170 20.35 -19.72 -0.57
CA LEU A 170 20.99 -19.27 0.66
C LEU A 170 21.83 -20.42 1.24
N ALA A 171 23.11 -20.15 1.49
CA ALA A 171 24.01 -21.08 2.14
C ALA A 171 23.98 -20.95 3.67
N GLU A 172 24.64 -21.88 4.36
CA GLU A 172 24.77 -21.85 5.82
C GLU A 172 25.42 -20.53 6.28
N GLY A 173 24.72 -19.79 7.15
CA GLY A 173 25.20 -18.52 7.69
C GLY A 173 24.86 -17.27 6.88
N ASP A 174 24.22 -17.40 5.72
CA ASP A 174 23.77 -16.25 4.95
C ASP A 174 22.59 -15.54 5.61
N SER A 175 22.48 -14.24 5.35
CA SER A 175 21.33 -13.45 5.80
C SER A 175 20.77 -12.62 4.66
N VAL A 176 19.45 -12.55 4.56
CA VAL A 176 18.75 -11.79 3.53
C VAL A 176 17.63 -10.99 4.16
N THR A 177 17.32 -9.85 3.56
CA THR A 177 16.20 -9.02 3.99
C THR A 177 15.09 -9.07 2.95
N LEU A 178 13.90 -9.47 3.37
CA LEU A 178 12.70 -9.39 2.55
C LEU A 178 11.91 -8.17 2.96
N ARG A 179 11.46 -7.40 1.97
CA ARG A 179 10.53 -6.30 2.15
C ARG A 179 9.24 -6.61 1.40
N ILE A 180 8.16 -6.79 2.13
CA ILE A 180 6.84 -7.07 1.60
C ILE A 180 6.05 -5.77 1.60
N ALA A 181 5.58 -5.32 0.44
CA ALA A 181 4.78 -4.12 0.28
C ALA A 181 3.37 -4.46 -0.18
N THR A 182 2.36 -3.87 0.48
CA THR A 182 0.94 -3.97 0.11
C THR A 182 0.55 -2.86 -0.88
N GLU A 183 -0.62 -2.99 -1.51
CA GLU A 183 -1.13 -2.00 -2.48
C GLU A 183 -1.26 -0.57 -1.90
N ASP A 184 -1.58 -0.46 -0.61
CA ASP A 184 -1.71 0.82 0.10
C ASP A 184 -0.36 1.51 0.37
N GLY A 185 0.74 0.90 -0.04
CA GLY A 185 2.09 1.40 0.19
C GLY A 185 2.59 1.18 1.61
N SER A 186 1.92 0.32 2.39
CA SER A 186 2.48 -0.20 3.64
C SER A 186 3.57 -1.21 3.34
N ALA A 187 4.62 -1.26 4.16
CA ALA A 187 5.69 -2.24 3.98
C ALA A 187 6.11 -2.88 5.29
N SER A 188 6.25 -4.20 5.27
CA SER A 188 6.80 -5.01 6.35
C SER A 188 8.15 -5.57 5.93
N THR A 189 9.17 -5.38 6.77
CA THR A 189 10.51 -5.89 6.52
C THR A 189 10.84 -7.03 7.46
N VAL A 190 11.28 -8.15 6.92
CA VAL A 190 11.74 -9.32 7.69
C VAL A 190 13.14 -9.72 7.25
N ARG A 191 13.99 -9.95 8.24
CA ARG A 191 15.31 -10.53 8.03
C ARG A 191 15.23 -12.05 8.23
N LEU A 192 15.69 -12.78 7.22
CA LEU A 192 15.93 -14.22 7.29
C LEU A 192 17.40 -14.44 7.59
N THR A 193 17.72 -15.37 8.48
CA THR A 193 19.11 -15.73 8.77
C THR A 193 19.22 -17.24 8.79
N VAL A 194 20.05 -17.78 7.91
CA VAL A 194 20.27 -19.21 7.80
C VAL A 194 21.20 -19.65 8.94
N PRO A 195 20.86 -20.71 9.69
CA PRO A 195 21.75 -21.29 10.69
C PRO A 195 23.10 -21.70 10.09
N GLN A 196 24.14 -21.74 10.92
CA GLN A 196 25.51 -22.12 10.55
C GLN A 196 25.68 -23.64 10.30
N SER A 197 24.60 -24.41 10.35
CA SER A 197 24.59 -25.83 10.00
C SER A 197 23.18 -26.27 9.64
N LEU A 198 23.02 -26.82 8.43
CA LEU A 198 21.79 -27.39 7.87
C LEU A 198 21.85 -28.93 7.84
N SER A 199 22.94 -29.53 8.34
CA SER A 199 23.17 -30.98 8.30
C SER A 199 22.05 -31.78 8.97
N GLY A 200 21.39 -32.62 8.18
CA GLY A 200 20.35 -33.57 8.64
C GLY A 200 18.95 -32.97 8.85
N GLN A 201 18.71 -31.71 8.48
CA GLN A 201 17.39 -31.08 8.58
C GLN A 201 16.73 -30.92 7.21
N THR A 202 15.46 -31.29 7.10
CA THR A 202 14.65 -31.09 5.87
C THR A 202 14.04 -29.69 5.79
N ALA A 203 13.95 -28.99 6.94
CA ALA A 203 13.48 -27.63 7.03
C ALA A 203 14.15 -26.92 8.22
N ALA A 204 14.47 -25.63 8.06
CA ALA A 204 15.03 -24.78 9.11
C ALA A 204 14.11 -23.59 9.36
N THR A 205 13.90 -23.23 10.63
CA THR A 205 13.27 -21.95 10.98
C THR A 205 14.27 -20.83 10.71
N LEU A 206 13.83 -19.83 9.96
CA LEU A 206 14.67 -18.71 9.49
C LEU A 206 14.53 -17.45 10.34
#